data_AF-A0A5N5QMU4-F1
#
_entry.id   AF-A0A5N5QMU4-F1
#
_cell.length_a   1.000
_cell.length_b   1.000
_cell.length_c   1.000
_cell.angle_alpha   90.00
_cell.angle_beta   90.00
_cell.angle_gamma   90.00
#
_symmetry.space_group_name_H-M   'P 1'
#
loop_
_entity.id
_entity.type
_entity.pdbx_description
1 polymer ?
#
loop_
_entity_poly.entity_id
_entity_poly.type
_entity_poly.pdbx_seq_one_letter_code
_entity_poly.pdbx_strand_id
1 'polypeptide(L)'
;MTAPTSIEEVDTKRDSGFNDLESQKPLPVRVEREMQESRELTVRTSFMPFSGFRSLGIVSTFIAGVEGQCLGLVPEPDNRNGLLEAVKALLLVGLLMSSFGAAISLLSARWFDLLRHDELKMLDYQWACALQRPKWMKEWEKKVATEKKKPKEEREKLCKKKRAAWLAELEGQLLADLPESHGLRSQITKTINPTRNRIVGIAISLAVPLVFLGFYSCMLGMTLYTWAARSLPTAIVSTAIMALGTVLVIVMHLDFDTLGTLKHTSFMRIRL
;
A
#
# COMPACT_ATOMS: atom_id res chain seq x y z
N MET A 1 -49.52 -50.96 -38.69
CA MET A 1 -49.27 -49.50 -38.71
C MET A 1 -48.09 -49.23 -37.80
N THR A 2 -46.90 -49.27 -38.36
CA THR A 2 -45.63 -49.05 -37.66
C THR A 2 -44.75 -48.31 -38.66
N ALA A 3 -44.49 -47.03 -38.38
CA ALA A 3 -43.65 -46.17 -39.20
C ALA A 3 -42.24 -46.10 -38.57
N PRO A 4 -41.16 -46.12 -39.36
CA PRO A 4 -39.81 -46.06 -38.84
C PRO A 4 -39.32 -44.61 -38.69
N THR A 5 -38.60 -44.41 -37.58
CA THR A 5 -37.85 -43.23 -37.16
C THR A 5 -36.63 -43.00 -38.05
N SER A 6 -36.55 -41.83 -38.68
CA SER A 6 -35.36 -41.31 -39.34
C SER A 6 -34.48 -40.60 -38.30
N ILE A 7 -33.31 -41.19 -38.01
CA ILE A 7 -32.25 -40.60 -37.19
C ILE A 7 -31.35 -39.79 -38.12
N GLU A 8 -31.27 -38.50 -37.86
CA GLU A 8 -30.43 -37.54 -38.57
C GLU A 8 -29.01 -37.60 -37.98
N GLU A 9 -28.06 -38.05 -38.79
CA GLU A 9 -26.65 -38.23 -38.45
C GLU A 9 -25.93 -36.87 -38.54
N VAL A 10 -25.74 -36.21 -37.39
CA VAL A 10 -25.00 -34.95 -37.28
C VAL A 10 -23.50 -35.25 -37.21
N ASP A 11 -22.85 -35.11 -38.37
CA ASP A 11 -21.42 -35.23 -38.59
C ASP A 11 -20.66 -34.14 -37.83
N THR A 12 -20.15 -34.49 -36.64
CA THR A 12 -19.36 -33.58 -35.79
C THR A 12 -17.88 -33.71 -36.18
N LYS A 13 -17.51 -32.97 -37.23
CA LYS A 13 -16.12 -32.76 -37.65
C LYS A 13 -15.37 -31.97 -36.57
N ARG A 14 -14.83 -32.70 -35.59
CA ARG A 14 -13.96 -32.19 -34.52
C ARG A 14 -12.57 -32.01 -35.10
N ASP A 15 -12.27 -30.81 -35.59
CA ASP A 15 -10.93 -30.41 -36.00
C ASP A 15 -9.98 -30.44 -34.80
N SER A 16 -9.20 -31.51 -34.74
CA SER A 16 -8.05 -31.71 -33.87
C SER A 16 -6.89 -30.84 -34.36
N GLY A 17 -6.89 -29.57 -33.98
CA GLY A 17 -5.82 -28.61 -34.26
C GLY A 17 -5.35 -27.92 -32.98
N PHE A 18 -4.81 -28.68 -32.03
CA PHE A 18 -4.15 -28.12 -30.84
C PHE A 18 -3.02 -29.04 -30.37
N ASN A 19 -2.04 -29.28 -31.24
CA ASN A 19 -0.83 -30.05 -30.96
C ASN A 19 0.46 -29.23 -31.19
N ASP A 20 0.41 -27.92 -30.94
CA ASP A 20 1.59 -27.05 -30.90
C ASP A 20 1.78 -26.48 -29.50
N LEU A 21 1.83 -27.36 -28.49
CA LEU A 21 2.42 -27.04 -27.20
C LEU A 21 3.94 -27.14 -27.38
N GLU A 22 4.48 -26.02 -27.82
CA GLU A 22 5.90 -25.69 -27.85
C GLU A 22 6.66 -26.34 -26.69
N SER A 23 7.68 -27.10 -27.10
CA SER A 23 8.86 -27.47 -26.33
C SER A 23 9.42 -26.28 -25.54
N GLN A 24 8.90 -26.06 -24.34
CA GLN A 24 9.57 -25.24 -23.34
C GLN A 24 10.83 -26.00 -22.91
N LYS A 25 11.98 -25.59 -23.45
CA LYS A 25 13.28 -26.01 -22.93
C LYS A 25 13.29 -25.77 -21.42
N PRO A 26 13.59 -26.79 -20.59
CA PRO A 26 13.67 -26.63 -19.15
C PRO A 26 14.67 -25.53 -18.85
N LEU A 27 14.20 -24.48 -18.16
CA LEU A 27 15.06 -23.40 -17.69
C LEU A 27 16.13 -24.02 -16.78
N PRO A 28 17.39 -23.57 -16.86
CA PRO A 28 18.45 -24.09 -16.02
C PRO A 28 18.08 -23.88 -14.55
N VAL A 29 18.03 -24.97 -13.78
CA VAL A 29 17.67 -25.07 -12.33
C VAL A 29 18.34 -24.01 -11.45
N ARG A 30 19.46 -23.43 -11.90
CA ARG A 30 20.17 -22.33 -11.23
C ARG A 30 19.41 -21.00 -11.26
N VAL A 31 18.73 -20.69 -12.38
CA VAL A 31 17.98 -19.43 -12.56
C VAL A 31 16.71 -19.44 -11.72
N GLU A 32 16.02 -20.58 -11.59
CA GLU A 32 14.87 -20.70 -10.69
C GLU A 32 15.25 -20.48 -9.23
N ARG A 33 16.38 -21.03 -8.79
CA ARG A 33 16.86 -20.85 -7.41
C ARG A 33 17.15 -19.38 -7.08
N GLU A 34 17.83 -18.65 -7.96
CA GLU A 34 18.13 -17.23 -7.74
C GLU A 34 16.86 -16.35 -7.83
N MET A 35 15.89 -16.72 -8.67
CA MET A 35 14.60 -16.03 -8.74
C MET A 35 13.75 -16.29 -7.49
N GLN A 36 13.83 -17.49 -6.92
CA GLN A 36 13.11 -17.89 -5.72
C GLN A 36 13.72 -17.27 -4.46
N GLU A 37 15.04 -17.23 -4.36
CA GLU A 37 15.77 -16.54 -3.28
C GLU A 37 15.53 -15.02 -3.34
N SER A 38 15.51 -14.43 -4.54
CA SER A 38 15.16 -13.02 -4.72
C SER A 38 13.69 -12.73 -4.36
N ARG A 39 12.77 -13.67 -4.61
CA ARG A 39 11.36 -13.54 -4.17
C ARG A 39 11.26 -13.60 -2.65
N GLU A 40 11.94 -14.53 -1.99
CA GLU A 40 11.93 -14.63 -0.53
C GLU A 40 12.55 -13.39 0.14
N LEU A 41 13.66 -12.87 -0.38
CA LEU A 41 14.25 -11.62 0.09
C LEU A 41 13.36 -10.40 -0.17
N THR A 42 12.63 -10.37 -1.28
CA THR A 42 11.75 -9.23 -1.62
C THR A 42 10.51 -9.22 -0.75
N VAL A 43 9.88 -10.39 -0.52
CA VAL A 43 8.74 -10.52 0.41
C VAL A 43 9.14 -10.12 1.83
N ARG A 44 10.36 -10.44 2.25
CA ARG A 44 10.90 -10.00 3.55
C ARG A 44 11.14 -8.49 3.68
N THR A 45 11.41 -7.78 2.58
CA THR A 45 11.80 -6.35 2.63
C THR A 45 10.70 -5.35 2.34
N SER A 46 9.58 -5.77 1.72
CA SER A 46 8.46 -4.87 1.40
C SER A 46 7.51 -4.64 2.59
N PHE A 47 7.68 -5.45 3.64
CA PHE A 47 7.02 -5.21 4.91
C PHE A 47 7.72 -4.01 5.56
N MET A 48 7.04 -2.86 5.71
CA MET A 48 7.49 -1.90 6.72
C MET A 48 7.52 -2.68 8.03
N PRO A 49 8.70 -3.05 8.57
CA PRO A 49 8.78 -3.98 9.68
C PRO A 49 7.89 -3.45 10.79
N PHE A 50 7.14 -4.30 11.49
CA PHE A 50 6.23 -3.90 12.58
C PHE A 50 6.88 -2.90 13.57
N SER A 51 8.21 -2.92 13.68
CA SER A 51 9.03 -1.94 14.40
C SER A 51 8.89 -0.48 13.94
N GLY A 52 8.48 -0.23 12.70
CA GLY A 52 8.28 1.08 12.10
C GLY A 52 7.17 1.86 12.79
N PHE A 53 5.99 1.26 13.02
CA PHE A 53 4.89 1.93 13.71
C PHE A 53 5.21 2.28 15.15
N ARG A 54 5.93 1.40 15.85
CA ARG A 54 6.38 1.68 17.22
C ARG A 54 7.36 2.85 17.27
N SER A 55 8.32 2.86 16.36
CA SER A 55 9.29 3.95 16.22
C SER A 55 8.59 5.27 15.85
N LEU A 56 7.65 5.21 14.90
CA LEU A 56 6.84 6.36 14.48
C LEU A 56 6.04 6.93 15.66
N GLY A 57 5.44 6.06 16.48
CA GLY A 57 4.72 6.47 17.69
C GLY A 57 5.61 7.18 18.72
N ILE A 58 6.82 6.66 18.95
CA ILE A 58 7.80 7.27 19.86
C ILE A 58 8.26 8.64 19.32
N VAL A 59 8.61 8.72 18.04
CA VAL A 59 9.03 9.98 17.39
C VAL A 59 7.89 11.01 17.44
N SER A 60 6.66 10.60 17.15
CA SER A 60 5.49 11.49 17.20
C SER A 60 5.19 11.98 18.62
N THR A 61 5.39 11.15 19.64
CA THR A 61 5.25 11.56 21.05
C THR A 61 6.32 12.58 21.45
N PHE A 62 7.56 12.40 20.97
CA PHE A 62 8.62 13.36 21.19
C PHE A 62 8.31 14.71 20.53
N ILE A 63 7.84 14.70 19.27
CA ILE A 63 7.41 15.91 18.55
C ILE A 63 6.30 16.62 19.31
N ALA A 64 5.27 15.89 19.77
CA ALA A 64 4.20 16.44 20.59
C ALA A 64 4.73 17.08 21.89
N GLY A 65 5.75 16.47 22.52
CA GLY A 65 6.42 17.07 23.67
C GLY A 65 7.09 18.41 23.35
N VAL A 66 7.79 18.50 22.22
CA VAL A 66 8.41 19.75 21.74
C VAL A 66 7.34 20.80 21.42
N GLU A 67 6.28 20.42 20.71
CA GLU A 67 5.14 21.30 20.40
C GLU A 67 4.50 21.88 21.66
N GLY A 68 4.31 21.05 22.70
CA GLY A 68 3.77 21.49 23.98
C GLY A 68 4.67 22.50 24.70
N GLN A 69 5.99 22.31 24.64
CA GLN A 69 6.95 23.29 25.17
C GLN A 69 6.93 24.58 24.37
N CYS A 70 6.90 24.51 23.05
CA CYS A 70 6.81 25.67 22.16
C CYS A 70 5.56 26.49 22.44
N LEU A 71 4.41 25.85 22.67
CA LEU A 71 3.15 26.53 23.01
C LEU A 71 3.29 27.38 24.29
N GLY A 72 4.02 26.89 25.28
CA GLY A 72 4.31 27.62 26.53
C GLY A 72 5.28 28.80 26.36
N LEU A 73 6.07 28.83 25.28
CA LEU A 73 6.97 29.94 24.97
C LEU A 73 6.30 31.09 24.22
N VAL A 74 5.11 30.87 23.64
CA VAL A 74 4.39 31.93 22.92
C VAL A 74 3.70 32.83 23.95
N PRO A 75 4.12 34.10 24.10
CA PRO A 75 3.53 35.00 25.08
C PRO A 75 2.04 35.22 24.81
N GLU A 76 1.29 35.56 25.86
CA GLU A 76 -0.09 36.00 25.71
C GLU A 76 -0.12 37.28 24.86
N PRO A 77 -0.98 37.37 23.84
CA PRO A 77 -1.03 38.56 23.01
C PRO A 77 -1.64 39.72 23.81
N ASP A 78 -0.80 40.56 24.42
CA ASP A 78 -1.22 41.82 25.08
C ASP A 78 -1.82 42.81 24.08
N ASN A 79 -1.53 42.62 22.79
CA ASN A 79 -2.07 43.40 21.68
C ASN A 79 -2.61 42.45 20.59
N ARG A 80 -3.63 42.87 19.83
CA ARG A 80 -4.36 42.06 18.82
C ARG A 80 -3.52 41.70 17.58
N ASN A 81 -2.31 41.20 17.77
CA ASN A 81 -1.48 40.66 16.70
C ASN A 81 -2.05 39.30 16.33
N GLY A 82 -3.00 39.29 15.39
CA GLY A 82 -3.65 38.06 14.91
C GLY A 82 -2.67 37.00 14.42
N LEU A 83 -1.42 37.38 14.10
CA LEU A 83 -0.34 36.44 13.77
C LEU A 83 0.07 35.57 14.95
N LEU A 84 0.19 36.11 16.17
CA LEU A 84 0.57 35.32 17.36
C LEU A 84 -0.55 34.37 17.77
N GLU A 85 -1.80 34.82 17.65
CA GLU A 85 -2.98 33.97 17.86
C GLU A 85 -3.03 32.82 16.84
N ALA A 86 -2.78 33.13 15.55
CA ALA A 86 -2.67 32.10 14.51
C ALA A 86 -1.55 31.10 14.78
N VAL A 87 -0.39 31.55 15.28
CA VAL A 87 0.73 30.68 15.69
C VAL A 87 0.30 29.75 16.82
N LYS A 88 -0.35 30.26 17.87
CA LYS A 88 -0.85 29.41 18.99
C LYS A 88 -1.83 28.36 18.48
N ALA A 89 -2.78 28.77 17.65
CA ALA A 89 -3.76 27.85 17.05
C ALA A 89 -3.09 26.77 16.20
N LEU A 90 -2.11 27.16 15.37
CA LEU A 90 -1.39 26.24 14.49
C LEU A 90 -0.52 25.24 15.26
N LEU A 91 0.14 25.69 16.34
CA LEU A 91 0.89 24.81 17.24
C LEU A 91 -0.03 23.85 18.00
N LEU A 92 -1.21 24.31 18.43
CA LEU A 92 -2.20 23.45 19.09
C LEU A 92 -2.75 22.38 18.13
N VAL A 93 -3.03 22.74 16.88
CA VAL A 93 -3.46 21.78 15.85
C VAL A 93 -2.34 20.77 15.57
N GLY A 94 -1.10 21.24 15.43
CA GLY A 94 0.07 20.36 15.29
C GLY A 94 0.17 19.35 16.44
N LEU A 95 0.11 19.84 17.68
CA LEU A 95 0.13 19.03 18.91
C LEU A 95 -0.95 17.94 18.92
N LEU A 96 -2.19 18.32 18.57
CA LEU A 96 -3.29 17.35 18.49
C LEU A 96 -3.00 16.29 17.43
N MET A 97 -2.59 16.69 16.22
CA MET A 97 -2.28 15.75 15.15
C MET A 97 -1.11 14.82 15.50
N SER A 98 -0.05 15.33 16.12
CA SER A 98 1.09 14.54 16.60
C SER A 98 0.69 13.57 17.72
N SER A 99 -0.19 13.99 18.64
CA SER A 99 -0.68 13.11 19.71
C SER A 99 -1.58 11.99 19.19
N PHE A 100 -2.50 12.30 18.27
CA PHE A 100 -3.32 11.28 17.61
C PHE A 100 -2.49 10.37 16.71
N GLY A 101 -1.53 10.92 15.97
CA GLY A 101 -0.59 10.16 15.15
C GLY A 101 0.20 9.17 16.00
N ALA A 102 0.68 9.60 17.18
CA ALA A 102 1.34 8.73 18.15
C ALA A 102 0.41 7.62 18.64
N ALA A 103 -0.81 7.97 19.07
CA ALA A 103 -1.79 7.02 19.58
C ALA A 103 -2.17 5.96 18.54
N ILE A 104 -2.49 6.37 17.29
CA ILE A 104 -2.84 5.45 16.21
C ILE A 104 -1.65 4.55 15.85
N SER A 105 -0.43 5.09 15.84
CA SER A 105 0.77 4.30 15.56
C SER A 105 1.03 3.23 16.62
N LEU A 106 0.90 3.57 17.90
CA LEU A 106 1.05 2.62 19.01
C LEU A 106 -0.09 1.61 19.07
N LEU A 107 -1.32 2.02 18.80
CA LEU A 107 -2.47 1.12 18.69
C LEU A 107 -2.30 0.15 17.53
N SER A 108 -1.79 0.63 16.40
CA SER A 108 -1.49 -0.21 15.23
C SER A 108 -0.40 -1.23 15.56
N ALA A 109 0.70 -0.80 16.17
CA ALA A 109 1.77 -1.69 16.63
C ALA A 109 1.22 -2.78 17.59
N ARG A 110 0.41 -2.37 18.58
CA ARG A 110 -0.21 -3.31 19.52
C ARG A 110 -1.22 -4.24 18.87
N TRP A 111 -1.96 -3.76 17.88
CA TRP A 111 -2.90 -4.60 17.12
C TRP A 111 -2.15 -5.68 16.35
N PHE A 112 -1.01 -5.33 15.75
CA PHE A 112 -0.14 -6.30 15.08
C PHE A 112 0.47 -7.31 16.06
N ASP A 113 0.89 -6.90 17.26
CA ASP A 113 1.37 -7.81 18.30
C ASP A 113 0.28 -8.79 18.78
N LEU A 114 -1.00 -8.39 18.68
CA LEU A 114 -2.15 -9.22 19.08
C LEU A 114 -2.56 -10.23 18.00
N LEU A 115 -2.18 -10.02 16.74
CA LEU A 115 -2.49 -10.95 15.67
C LEU A 115 -1.75 -12.27 15.88
N ARG A 116 -2.48 -13.38 15.76
CA ARG A 116 -1.87 -14.71 15.82
C ARG A 116 -0.97 -14.94 14.61
N HIS A 117 0.02 -15.83 14.73
CA HIS A 117 0.90 -16.19 13.60
C HIS A 117 0.15 -16.63 12.35
N ASP A 118 -1.00 -17.29 12.51
CA ASP A 118 -1.86 -17.72 11.41
C ASP A 118 -2.54 -16.54 10.70
N GLU A 119 -2.96 -15.52 11.46
CA GLU A 119 -3.59 -14.30 10.92
C GLU A 119 -2.56 -13.42 10.22
N LEU A 120 -1.33 -13.38 10.74
CA LEU A 120 -0.19 -12.68 10.11
C LEU A 120 0.14 -13.27 8.74
N LYS A 121 0.27 -14.60 8.64
CA LYS A 121 0.48 -15.29 7.35
C LYS A 121 -0.63 -15.00 6.36
N MET A 122 -1.87 -14.92 6.85
CA MET A 122 -3.02 -14.59 6.02
C MET A 122 -2.97 -13.14 5.52
N LEU A 123 -2.54 -12.20 6.36
CA LEU A 123 -2.35 -10.80 5.99
C LEU A 123 -1.24 -10.64 4.94
N ASP A 124 -0.11 -11.34 5.14
CA ASP A 124 0.99 -11.40 4.17
C ASP A 124 0.52 -11.92 2.81
N TYR A 125 -0.30 -12.97 2.82
CA TYR A 125 -0.92 -13.49 1.61
C TYR A 125 -1.83 -12.46 0.93
N GLN A 126 -2.70 -11.79 1.68
CA GLN A 126 -3.59 -10.76 1.14
C GLN A 126 -2.80 -9.60 0.52
N TRP A 127 -1.69 -9.21 1.14
CA TRP A 127 -0.81 -8.18 0.61
C TRP A 127 -0.05 -8.64 -0.63
N ALA A 128 0.42 -9.89 -0.67
CA ALA A 128 1.02 -10.45 -1.88
C ALA A 128 0.03 -10.43 -3.06
N CYS A 129 -1.23 -10.81 -2.82
CA CYS A 129 -2.32 -10.68 -3.81
C CYS A 129 -2.52 -9.24 -4.25
N ALA A 130 -2.61 -8.29 -3.30
CA ALA A 130 -2.82 -6.87 -3.60
C ALA A 130 -1.68 -6.29 -4.44
N LEU A 131 -0.43 -6.72 -4.18
CA LEU A 131 0.76 -6.28 -4.91
C LEU A 131 0.82 -6.85 -6.33
N GLN A 132 0.34 -8.09 -6.55
CA GLN A 132 0.32 -8.70 -7.88
C GLN A 132 -0.85 -8.21 -8.76
N ARG A 133 -1.96 -7.78 -8.14
CA ARG A 133 -3.18 -7.34 -8.84
C ARG A 133 -2.93 -6.34 -9.97
N PRO A 134 -2.08 -5.30 -9.87
CA PRO A 134 -1.80 -4.40 -10.98
C PRO A 134 -1.11 -5.06 -12.17
N LYS A 135 -0.23 -6.05 -11.94
CA LYS A 135 0.43 -6.80 -13.02
C LYS A 135 -0.57 -7.68 -13.75
N TRP A 136 -1.37 -8.43 -12.99
CA TRP A 136 -2.47 -9.22 -13.53
C TRP A 136 -3.45 -8.37 -14.33
N MET A 137 -3.74 -7.16 -13.85
CA MET A 137 -4.58 -6.22 -14.59
C MET A 137 -4.00 -5.83 -15.95
N LYS A 138 -2.69 -5.55 -16.03
CA LYS A 138 -2.03 -5.25 -17.31
C LYS A 138 -2.03 -6.46 -18.25
N GLU A 139 -1.81 -7.66 -17.73
CA GLU A 139 -1.89 -8.91 -18.52
C GLU A 139 -3.30 -9.17 -19.05
N TRP A 140 -4.30 -8.95 -18.20
CA TRP A 140 -5.71 -9.03 -18.58
C TRP A 140 -6.04 -8.05 -19.70
N GLU A 141 -5.61 -6.79 -19.56
CA GLU A 141 -5.81 -5.76 -20.60
C GLU A 141 -5.19 -6.16 -21.93
N LYS A 142 -4.00 -6.80 -21.93
CA LYS A 142 -3.38 -7.35 -23.14
C LYS A 142 -4.22 -8.48 -23.76
N LYS A 143 -4.70 -9.44 -22.95
CA LYS A 143 -5.56 -10.53 -23.40
C LYS A 143 -6.89 -10.01 -24.00
N VAL A 144 -7.48 -9.00 -23.38
CA VAL A 144 -8.70 -8.36 -23.88
C VAL A 144 -8.43 -7.57 -25.16
N ALA A 145 -7.25 -6.92 -25.29
CA ALA A 145 -6.86 -6.21 -26.50
C ALA A 145 -6.73 -7.16 -27.71
N THR A 146 -6.31 -8.41 -27.49
CA THR A 146 -6.24 -9.44 -28.54
C THR A 146 -7.62 -10.01 -28.92
N GLU A 147 -8.60 -10.03 -28.01
CA GLU A 147 -9.97 -10.52 -28.27
C GLU A 147 -10.87 -9.50 -29.03
N LYS A 148 -10.31 -8.41 -29.57
CA LYS A 148 -11.04 -7.26 -30.14
C LYS A 148 -11.84 -7.52 -31.45
N LYS A 149 -12.46 -8.68 -31.65
CA LYS A 149 -13.36 -8.96 -32.80
C LYS A 149 -14.88 -8.87 -32.54
N LYS A 150 -15.37 -8.74 -31.30
CA LYS A 150 -16.83 -8.75 -30.94
C LYS A 150 -17.54 -7.35 -30.88
N PRO A 151 -18.87 -7.23 -30.86
CA PRO A 151 -19.54 -5.93 -30.60
C PRO A 151 -19.25 -5.35 -29.20
N LYS A 152 -19.27 -4.01 -29.06
CA LYS A 152 -18.76 -3.28 -27.86
C LYS A 152 -19.51 -3.60 -26.56
N GLU A 153 -20.83 -3.74 -26.62
CA GLU A 153 -21.66 -3.93 -25.41
C GLU A 153 -21.54 -5.34 -24.81
N GLU A 154 -21.52 -6.37 -25.66
CA GLU A 154 -21.28 -7.75 -25.22
C GLU A 154 -19.87 -7.92 -24.63
N ARG A 155 -18.88 -7.19 -25.16
CA ARG A 155 -17.52 -7.21 -24.61
C ARG A 155 -17.46 -6.70 -23.19
N GLU A 156 -18.19 -5.65 -22.83
CA GLU A 156 -18.09 -5.07 -21.49
C GLU A 156 -18.64 -6.00 -20.40
N LYS A 157 -19.82 -6.60 -20.64
CA LYS A 157 -20.44 -7.55 -19.71
C LYS A 157 -19.61 -8.83 -19.61
N LEU A 158 -19.15 -9.36 -20.75
CA LEU A 158 -18.28 -10.54 -20.78
C LEU A 158 -16.92 -10.27 -20.11
N CYS A 159 -16.35 -9.07 -20.30
CA CYS A 159 -15.08 -8.67 -19.70
C CYS A 159 -15.19 -8.59 -18.17
N LYS A 160 -16.24 -7.98 -17.61
CA LYS A 160 -16.42 -7.93 -16.15
C LYS A 160 -16.53 -9.31 -15.52
N LYS A 161 -17.35 -10.20 -16.10
CA LYS A 161 -17.54 -11.57 -15.59
C LYS A 161 -16.29 -12.43 -15.74
N LYS A 162 -15.68 -12.46 -16.93
CA LYS A 162 -14.45 -13.23 -17.16
C LYS A 162 -13.29 -12.70 -16.31
N ARG A 163 -13.19 -11.38 -16.11
CA ARG A 163 -12.16 -10.78 -15.25
C ARG A 163 -12.28 -11.25 -13.80
N ALA A 164 -13.49 -11.27 -13.24
CA ALA A 164 -13.71 -11.75 -11.88
C ALA A 164 -13.34 -13.23 -11.74
N ALA A 165 -13.73 -14.07 -12.71
CA ALA A 165 -13.39 -15.49 -12.72
C ALA A 165 -11.87 -15.72 -12.85
N TRP A 166 -11.21 -15.00 -13.74
CA TRP A 166 -9.77 -15.10 -13.96
C TRP A 166 -8.96 -14.63 -12.75
N LEU A 167 -9.39 -13.55 -12.08
CA LEU A 167 -8.77 -13.10 -10.83
C LEU A 167 -8.97 -14.13 -9.71
N ALA A 168 -10.16 -14.73 -9.59
CA ALA A 168 -10.41 -15.77 -8.59
C ALA A 168 -9.57 -17.03 -8.85
N GLU A 169 -9.31 -17.38 -10.11
CA GLU A 169 -8.43 -18.48 -10.49
C GLU A 169 -6.97 -18.21 -10.11
N LEU A 170 -6.46 -17.00 -10.39
CA LEU A 170 -5.10 -16.61 -10.00
C LEU A 170 -4.92 -16.53 -8.48
N GLU A 171 -5.90 -15.97 -7.77
CA GLU A 171 -5.92 -16.00 -6.31
C GLU A 171 -5.97 -17.46 -5.81
N GLY A 172 -6.71 -18.35 -6.48
CA GLY A 172 -6.71 -19.78 -6.19
C GLY A 172 -5.35 -20.46 -6.39
N GLN A 173 -4.63 -20.12 -7.46
CA GLN A 173 -3.28 -20.63 -7.73
C GLN A 173 -2.28 -20.16 -6.69
N LEU A 174 -2.30 -18.87 -6.33
CA LEU A 174 -1.43 -18.34 -5.28
C LEU A 174 -1.71 -18.96 -3.91
N LEU A 175 -2.98 -19.30 -3.63
CA LEU A 175 -3.39 -20.06 -2.44
C LEU A 175 -2.89 -21.50 -2.46
N ALA A 176 -2.80 -22.14 -3.63
CA ALA A 176 -2.34 -23.52 -3.77
C ALA A 176 -0.82 -23.65 -3.57
N ASP A 177 -0.06 -22.60 -3.92
CA ASP A 177 1.40 -22.56 -3.72
C ASP A 177 1.80 -22.35 -2.25
N LEU A 178 0.88 -21.94 -1.37
CA LEU A 178 1.14 -21.84 0.05
C LEU A 178 1.28 -23.26 0.65
N PRO A 179 2.30 -23.52 1.48
CA PRO A 179 2.48 -24.82 2.11
C PRO A 179 1.20 -25.24 2.83
N GLU A 180 0.69 -26.43 2.49
CA GLU A 180 -0.58 -27.01 2.92
C GLU A 180 -0.74 -26.97 4.45
N SER A 181 -1.29 -25.88 4.96
CA SER A 181 -1.85 -25.82 6.29
C SER A 181 -3.36 -26.07 6.13
N HIS A 182 -3.73 -27.35 5.97
CA HIS A 182 -5.12 -27.80 5.78
C HIS A 182 -6.12 -27.23 6.81
N GLY A 183 -5.65 -26.79 7.99
CA GLY A 183 -6.47 -26.07 8.98
C GLY A 183 -6.72 -24.59 8.68
N LEU A 184 -5.80 -23.90 8.02
CA LEU A 184 -5.80 -22.44 7.83
C LEU A 184 -6.95 -22.01 6.90
N ARG A 185 -7.16 -22.73 5.80
CA ARG A 185 -8.17 -22.39 4.78
C ARG A 185 -9.59 -22.27 5.35
N SER A 186 -9.94 -23.14 6.31
CA SER A 186 -11.26 -23.14 6.95
C SER A 186 -11.43 -22.05 8.00
N GLN A 187 -10.36 -21.64 8.68
CA GLN A 187 -10.39 -20.53 9.63
C GLN A 187 -10.46 -19.18 8.92
N ILE A 188 -9.76 -19.03 7.79
CA ILE A 188 -9.73 -17.83 6.96
C ILE A 188 -11.15 -17.42 6.57
N THR A 189 -11.97 -18.35 6.08
CA THR A 189 -13.32 -18.00 5.59
C THR A 189 -14.30 -17.64 6.70
N LYS A 190 -14.09 -18.12 7.94
CA LYS A 190 -15.02 -17.88 9.07
C LYS A 190 -14.72 -16.62 9.88
N THR A 191 -13.48 -16.16 9.93
CA THR A 191 -13.06 -15.11 10.89
C THR A 191 -12.91 -13.72 10.27
N ILE A 192 -12.94 -13.62 8.94
CA ILE A 192 -12.75 -12.33 8.27
C ILE A 192 -14.08 -11.57 8.23
N ASN A 193 -14.25 -10.65 9.17
CA ASN A 193 -15.21 -9.57 8.97
C ASN A 193 -14.56 -8.52 8.03
N PRO A 194 -14.99 -8.40 6.76
CA PRO A 194 -14.36 -7.53 5.78
C PRO A 194 -14.43 -6.05 6.19
N THR A 195 -15.43 -5.67 6.97
CA THR A 195 -15.59 -4.29 7.45
C THR A 195 -14.52 -3.90 8.47
N ARG A 196 -14.21 -4.81 9.42
CA ARG A 196 -13.17 -4.58 10.43
C ARG A 196 -11.81 -4.37 9.78
N ASN A 197 -11.42 -5.25 8.85
CA ASN A 197 -10.13 -5.16 8.19
C ASN A 197 -10.00 -3.89 7.35
N ARG A 198 -11.10 -3.43 6.74
CA ARG A 198 -11.13 -2.16 6.02
C ARG A 198 -10.90 -0.97 6.95
N ILE A 199 -11.57 -0.93 8.11
CA ILE A 199 -11.40 0.15 9.09
C ILE A 199 -9.97 0.17 9.63
N VAL A 200 -9.42 -0.99 10.00
CA VAL A 200 -8.03 -1.09 10.48
C VAL A 200 -7.03 -0.67 9.41
N GLY A 201 -7.22 -1.11 8.17
CA GLY A 201 -6.37 -0.69 7.05
C GLY A 201 -6.39 0.83 6.82
N ILE A 202 -7.56 1.47 6.94
CA ILE A 202 -7.69 2.93 6.86
C ILE A 202 -7.01 3.62 8.05
N ALA A 203 -7.18 3.10 9.26
CA ALA A 203 -6.54 3.67 10.45
C ALA A 203 -5.02 3.62 10.35
N ILE A 204 -4.47 2.49 9.90
CA ILE A 204 -3.03 2.31 9.70
C ILE A 204 -2.51 3.23 8.60
N SER A 205 -3.23 3.37 7.48
CA SER A 205 -2.82 4.25 6.38
C SER A 205 -2.89 5.73 6.73
N LEU A 206 -3.74 6.12 7.71
CA LEU A 206 -3.84 7.49 8.20
C LEU A 206 -2.75 7.86 9.21
N ALA A 207 -2.11 6.90 9.89
CA ALA A 207 -1.13 7.18 10.92
C ALA A 207 0.05 8.02 10.40
N VAL A 208 0.64 7.58 9.29
CA VAL A 208 1.81 8.23 8.66
C VAL A 208 1.52 9.68 8.23
N PRO A 209 0.49 9.97 7.42
CA PRO A 209 0.22 11.35 7.00
C PRO A 209 -0.18 12.24 8.18
N LEU A 210 -0.81 11.71 9.23
CA LEU A 210 -1.17 12.47 10.41
C LEU A 210 0.06 12.96 11.19
N VAL A 211 1.05 12.08 11.37
CA VAL A 211 2.33 12.43 12.02
C VAL A 211 3.08 13.48 11.20
N PHE A 212 3.15 13.32 9.88
CA PHE A 212 3.79 14.32 9.02
C PHE A 212 3.04 15.66 9.05
N LEU A 213 1.71 15.64 9.02
CA LEU A 213 0.90 16.86 9.09
C LEU A 213 1.13 17.61 10.41
N GLY A 214 1.19 16.90 11.54
CA GLY A 214 1.55 17.46 12.84
C GLY A 214 2.93 18.12 12.80
N PHE A 215 3.94 17.36 12.36
CA PHE A 215 5.31 17.85 12.22
C PHE A 215 5.41 19.12 11.35
N TYR A 216 4.80 19.14 10.18
CA TYR A 216 4.82 20.32 9.30
C TYR A 216 4.06 21.50 9.89
N SER A 217 2.94 21.25 10.58
CA SER A 217 2.20 22.30 11.30
C SER A 217 3.05 22.95 12.38
N CYS A 218 3.81 22.14 13.15
CA CYS A 218 4.78 22.65 14.13
C CYS A 218 5.84 23.52 13.48
N MET A 219 6.50 23.01 12.43
CA MET A 219 7.57 23.73 11.74
C MET A 219 7.08 25.06 11.16
N LEU A 220 5.87 25.08 10.59
CA LEU A 220 5.23 26.28 10.10
C LEU A 220 4.91 27.26 11.25
N GLY A 221 4.36 26.76 12.36
CA GLY A 221 4.09 27.57 13.56
C GLY A 221 5.35 28.22 14.13
N MET A 222 6.44 27.47 14.25
CA MET A 222 7.73 27.98 14.73
C MET A 222 8.36 28.98 13.77
N THR A 223 8.20 28.77 12.46
CA THR A 223 8.63 29.73 11.45
C THR A 223 7.89 31.04 11.61
N LEU A 224 6.55 31.00 11.65
CA LEU A 224 5.71 32.19 11.83
C LEU A 224 6.00 32.91 13.16
N TYR A 225 6.22 32.15 14.24
CA TYR A 225 6.64 32.71 15.53
C TYR A 225 7.97 33.47 15.40
N THR A 226 8.96 32.89 14.72
CA THR A 226 10.26 33.52 14.53
C THR A 226 10.13 34.83 13.74
N TRP A 227 9.28 34.86 12.72
CA TRP A 227 8.96 36.07 11.96
C TRP A 227 8.25 37.14 12.81
N ALA A 228 7.40 36.73 13.76
CA ALA A 228 6.67 37.65 14.63
C ALA A 228 7.53 38.23 15.76
N ALA A 229 8.44 37.42 16.33
CA ALA A 229 9.10 37.72 17.60
C ALA A 229 10.61 37.97 17.52
N ARG A 230 11.28 37.64 16.41
CA ARG A 230 12.74 37.71 16.30
C ARG A 230 13.19 38.64 15.17
N SER A 231 14.47 39.00 15.20
CA SER A 231 15.12 39.79 14.15
C SER A 231 15.06 39.10 12.79
N LEU A 232 14.96 39.88 11.71
CA LEU A 232 14.91 39.40 10.33
C LEU A 232 15.99 38.34 9.97
N PRO A 233 17.28 38.48 10.35
CA PRO A 233 18.29 37.47 10.02
C PRO A 233 17.99 36.09 10.61
N THR A 234 17.52 36.05 11.86
CA THR A 234 17.15 34.81 12.55
C THR A 234 15.98 34.12 11.84
N ALA A 235 14.99 34.90 11.38
CA ALA A 235 13.86 34.36 10.63
C ALA A 235 14.28 33.73 9.29
N ILE A 236 15.18 34.39 8.55
CA ILE A 236 15.73 33.87 7.28
C ILE A 236 16.52 32.58 7.48
N VAL A 237 17.35 32.52 8.52
CA VAL A 237 18.12 31.31 8.83
C VAL A 237 17.18 30.16 9.23
N SER A 238 16.16 30.45 10.05
CA SER A 238 15.16 29.46 10.47
C SER A 238 14.38 28.89 9.28
N THR A 239 13.91 29.74 8.35
CA THR A 239 13.21 29.28 7.14
C THR A 239 14.11 28.45 6.23
N ALA A 240 15.38 28.82 6.08
CA ALA A 240 16.34 28.06 5.28
C ALA A 240 16.58 26.66 5.87
N ILE A 241 16.74 26.56 7.20
CA ILE A 241 16.88 25.28 7.90
C ILE A 241 15.62 24.42 7.71
N MET A 242 14.42 25.00 7.86
CA MET A 242 13.17 24.27 7.64
C MET A 242 13.05 23.78 6.19
N ALA A 243 13.39 24.61 5.21
CA ALA A 243 13.36 24.23 3.80
C ALA A 243 14.32 23.08 3.50
N LEU A 244 15.56 23.15 4.00
CA LEU A 244 16.54 22.08 3.85
C LEU A 244 16.08 20.78 4.53
N GLY A 245 15.54 20.87 5.75
CA GLY A 245 14.97 19.72 6.45
C GLY A 245 13.82 19.07 5.68
N THR A 246 12.94 19.88 5.11
CA THR A 246 11.81 19.40 4.28
C THR A 246 12.31 18.69 3.02
N VAL A 247 13.30 19.28 2.34
CA VAL A 247 13.92 18.65 1.16
C VAL A 247 14.57 17.32 1.55
N LEU A 248 15.29 17.25 2.66
CA LEU A 248 15.89 16.00 3.15
C LEU A 248 14.84 14.94 3.45
N VAL A 249 13.74 15.30 4.15
CA VAL A 249 12.64 14.36 4.43
C VAL A 249 11.99 13.87 3.14
N ILE A 250 11.74 14.76 2.17
CA ILE A 250 11.19 14.39 0.86
C ILE A 250 12.16 13.46 0.12
N VAL A 251 13.46 13.79 0.08
CA VAL A 251 14.47 12.94 -0.57
C VAL A 251 14.52 11.56 0.09
N MET A 252 14.53 11.50 1.43
CA MET A 252 14.49 10.22 2.14
C MET A 252 13.21 9.44 1.84
N HIS A 253 12.05 10.10 1.80
CA HIS A 253 10.77 9.43 1.51
C HIS A 253 10.68 8.96 0.06
N LEU A 254 11.18 9.78 -0.88
CA LEU A 254 11.31 9.41 -2.29
C LEU A 254 12.35 8.31 -2.47
N ASP A 255 13.40 8.25 -1.67
CA ASP A 255 14.36 7.14 -1.65
C ASP A 255 13.71 5.87 -1.10
N PHE A 256 12.84 5.93 -0.08
CA PHE A 256 12.08 4.76 0.35
C PHE A 256 11.15 4.25 -0.76
N ASP A 257 10.45 5.16 -1.44
CA ASP A 257 9.59 4.80 -2.57
C ASP A 257 10.42 4.34 -3.76
N THR A 258 11.51 5.02 -4.12
CA THR A 258 12.35 4.64 -5.26
C THR A 258 13.22 3.44 -4.98
N LEU A 259 13.73 3.18 -3.78
CA LEU A 259 14.40 1.91 -3.43
C LEU A 259 13.40 0.76 -3.40
N GLY A 260 12.18 0.98 -2.89
CA GLY A 260 11.09 -0.01 -2.98
C GLY A 260 10.66 -0.27 -4.43
N THR A 261 10.59 0.77 -5.25
CA THR A 261 10.12 0.69 -6.65
C THR A 261 11.23 0.28 -7.62
N LEU A 262 12.49 0.69 -7.42
CA LEU A 262 13.66 0.29 -8.21
C LEU A 262 14.03 -1.17 -7.97
N LYS A 263 13.85 -1.67 -6.74
CA LYS A 263 13.96 -3.12 -6.46
C LYS A 263 12.88 -3.92 -7.21
N HIS A 264 11.76 -3.28 -7.58
CA HIS A 264 10.71 -3.87 -8.41
C HIS A 264 10.77 -3.52 -9.91
N THR A 265 11.62 -2.58 -10.34
CA THR A 265 11.64 -2.03 -11.71
C THR A 265 12.98 -2.19 -12.45
N SER A 266 13.90 -3.02 -11.98
CA SER A 266 15.08 -3.40 -12.80
C SER A 266 14.72 -4.12 -14.12
N PHE A 267 13.45 -4.48 -14.35
CA PHE A 267 12.95 -4.88 -15.67
C PHE A 267 11.56 -4.31 -15.97
N MET A 268 11.50 -3.03 -16.35
CA MET A 268 10.72 -2.53 -17.51
C MET A 268 10.60 -1.01 -17.43
N ARG A 269 11.60 -0.34 -18.02
CA ARG A 269 11.45 1.04 -18.47
C ARG A 269 10.78 1.00 -19.86
N ILE A 270 9.44 1.03 -19.91
CA ILE A 270 8.73 1.46 -21.12
C ILE A 270 8.48 2.96 -20.97
N ARG A 271 9.17 3.72 -21.82
CA ARG A 271 8.92 5.15 -22.04
C ARG A 271 7.49 5.33 -22.54
N LEU A 272 6.80 6.33 -22.00
CA LEU A 272 5.74 7.03 -22.73
C LEU A 272 6.31 7.62 -24.02
#